data_AF-A0A2V5XAN6-F1
#
_entry.id   AF-A0A2V5XAN6-F1
#
_cell.length_a   1.000
_cell.length_b   1.000
_cell.length_c   1.000
_cell.angle_alpha   90.00
_cell.angle_beta   90.00
_cell.angle_gamma   90.00
#
_symmetry.space_group_name_H-M   'P 1'
#
loop_
_entity.id
_entity.type
_entity.pdbx_description
1 polymer ?
#
loop_
_entity_poly.entity_id
_entity_poly.type
_entity_poly.pdbx_seq_one_letter_code
_entity_poly.pdbx_strand_id
1 'polypeptide(L)'
;MQMTRLETFIDAAFAFAISMLVIAAQQIPDNIEALLAAFKNVPTFVCSIAVLGIYWRGHWLWSRRYGLEDSVSILISWAMIVTILIFIYPLKAIFGAMWYFISSGQIGQPFSLHTTVSQARTIFAIYALGLIAISAEILLLNLRAWQLREPLRLNARERLMTRGELSGWSIPVGVGMVSLILALTLPAGQIQWSGWVYFLMAIILRVHWFWHKRRLKKVSS
;
A
#
# COMPACT_ATOMS: atom_id res chain seq x y z
N MET A 1 -19.25 13.67 -14.11
CA MET A 1 -19.05 13.39 -12.67
C MET A 1 -18.21 14.50 -12.07
N GLN A 2 -18.80 15.25 -11.15
CA GLN A 2 -18.11 16.24 -10.31
C GLN A 2 -17.21 15.50 -9.30
N MET A 3 -16.08 16.11 -8.92
CA MET A 3 -15.24 15.58 -7.85
C MET A 3 -15.93 15.78 -6.51
N THR A 4 -15.88 14.77 -5.63
CA THR A 4 -16.40 14.88 -4.27
C THR A 4 -15.41 15.65 -3.39
N ARG A 5 -15.89 16.32 -2.34
CA ARG A 5 -15.00 17.00 -1.38
C ARG A 5 -14.10 15.99 -0.65
N LEU A 6 -14.64 14.80 -0.42
CA LEU A 6 -13.92 13.68 0.19
C LEU A 6 -12.75 13.20 -0.68
N GLU A 7 -12.97 13.03 -1.99
CA GLU A 7 -11.91 12.66 -2.95
C GLU A 7 -10.77 13.67 -2.95
N THR A 8 -11.09 14.97 -3.08
CA THR A 8 -10.08 16.04 -3.06
C THR A 8 -9.26 16.04 -1.76
N PHE A 9 -9.89 15.78 -0.61
CA PHE A 9 -9.19 15.76 0.67
C PHE A 9 -8.23 14.57 0.79
N ILE A 10 -8.63 13.40 0.29
CA ILE A 10 -7.80 12.20 0.29
C ILE A 10 -6.65 12.32 -0.70
N ASP A 11 -6.89 12.90 -1.88
CA ASP A 11 -5.84 13.22 -2.85
C ASP A 11 -4.78 14.16 -2.23
N ALA A 12 -5.22 15.19 -1.49
CA ALA A 12 -4.33 16.07 -0.75
C ALA A 12 -3.53 15.32 0.32
N ALA A 13 -4.15 14.37 1.05
CA ALA A 13 -3.47 13.55 2.04
C ALA A 13 -2.41 12.63 1.41
N PHE A 14 -2.67 12.02 0.25
CA PHE A 14 -1.68 11.25 -0.51
C PHE A 14 -0.53 12.13 -1.02
N ALA A 15 -0.84 13.30 -1.56
CA ALA A 15 0.19 14.25 -2.01
C ALA A 15 1.09 14.71 -0.84
N PHE A 16 0.48 14.99 0.31
CA PHE A 16 1.20 15.34 1.54
C PHE A 16 2.03 14.16 2.07
N ALA A 17 1.51 12.94 2.03
CA ALA A 17 2.25 11.74 2.42
C ALA A 17 3.51 11.54 1.56
N ILE A 18 3.38 11.74 0.24
CA ILE A 18 4.49 11.66 -0.72
C ILE A 18 5.51 12.78 -0.48
N SER A 19 5.08 14.03 -0.21
CA SER A 19 6.02 15.12 0.07
C SER A 19 6.76 14.92 1.40
N MET A 20 6.07 14.44 2.44
CA MET A 20 6.68 14.10 3.73
C MET A 20 7.71 12.99 3.61
N LEU A 21 7.47 12.00 2.75
CA LEU A 21 8.45 10.95 2.48
C LEU A 21 9.80 11.53 1.98
N VAL A 22 9.74 12.55 1.10
CA VAL A 22 10.93 13.23 0.56
C VAL A 22 11.59 14.14 1.60
N ILE A 23 10.80 14.93 2.31
CA ILE A 23 11.30 16.01 3.19
C ILE A 23 11.78 15.48 4.54
N ALA A 24 11.12 14.48 5.14
CA ALA A 24 11.47 13.96 6.47
C ALA A 24 12.80 13.17 6.51
N ALA A 25 13.55 13.16 5.40
CA ALA A 25 14.68 12.27 5.20
C ALA A 25 16.05 12.95 5.15
N GLN A 26 16.13 14.25 4.93
CA GLN A 26 17.38 14.89 4.52
C GLN A 26 17.58 16.23 5.22
N GLN A 27 18.63 16.30 6.03
CA GLN A 27 19.34 17.56 6.20
C GLN A 27 19.82 18.01 4.82
N ILE A 28 19.72 19.31 4.52
CA ILE A 28 20.22 19.86 3.26
C ILE A 28 21.70 19.46 3.15
N PRO A 29 22.14 18.79 2.07
CA PRO A 29 23.52 18.35 1.97
C PRO A 29 24.50 19.53 1.98
N ASP A 30 25.39 19.56 2.96
CA ASP A 30 26.38 20.64 3.12
C ASP A 30 27.60 20.48 2.19
N ASN A 31 27.73 19.32 1.51
CA ASN A 31 28.82 19.02 0.57
C ASN A 31 28.42 17.96 -0.48
N ILE A 32 29.29 17.75 -1.48
CA ILE A 32 29.06 16.81 -2.59
C ILE A 32 28.96 15.35 -2.11
N GLU A 33 29.73 14.95 -1.09
CA GLU A 33 29.68 13.58 -0.57
C GLU A 33 28.33 13.28 0.08
N ALA A 34 27.82 14.22 0.89
CA ALA A 34 26.49 14.16 1.49
C ALA A 34 25.40 14.15 0.41
N LEU A 35 25.57 14.91 -0.68
CA LEU A 35 24.64 14.90 -1.81
C LEU A 35 24.62 13.53 -2.49
N LEU A 36 25.78 12.96 -2.82
CA LEU A 36 25.86 11.63 -3.44
C LEU A 36 25.31 10.54 -2.50
N ALA A 37 25.51 10.67 -1.18
CA ALA A 37 24.90 9.78 -0.19
C ALA A 37 23.38 9.91 -0.14
N ALA A 38 22.84 11.12 -0.29
CA ALA A 38 21.40 11.37 -0.42
C ALA A 38 20.81 10.67 -1.67
N PHE A 39 21.50 10.73 -2.81
CA PHE A 39 21.07 10.08 -4.07
C PHE A 39 20.97 8.55 -3.98
N LYS A 40 21.76 7.91 -3.10
CA LYS A 40 21.65 6.46 -2.83
C LYS A 40 20.28 6.04 -2.28
N ASN A 41 19.47 6.99 -1.79
CA ASN A 41 18.12 6.71 -1.28
C ASN A 41 17.02 6.86 -2.33
N VAL A 42 17.34 7.34 -3.54
CA VAL A 42 16.36 7.51 -4.63
C VAL A 42 15.55 6.23 -4.89
N PRO A 43 16.14 5.02 -4.98
CA PRO A 43 15.37 3.80 -5.21
C PRO A 43 14.35 3.50 -4.10
N THR A 44 14.70 3.79 -2.84
CA THR A 44 13.79 3.67 -1.69
C THR A 44 12.58 4.58 -1.84
N PHE A 45 12.80 5.84 -2.24
CA PHE A 45 11.73 6.80 -2.47
C PHE A 45 10.83 6.36 -3.62
N VAL A 46 11.42 5.97 -4.75
CA VAL A 46 10.66 5.52 -5.94
C VAL A 46 9.75 4.33 -5.60
N CYS A 47 10.28 3.31 -4.90
CA CYS A 47 9.48 2.15 -4.50
C CYS A 47 8.35 2.52 -3.51
N SER A 48 8.64 3.41 -2.55
CA SER A 48 7.65 3.86 -1.58
C SER A 48 6.52 4.66 -2.24
N ILE A 49 6.86 5.60 -3.13
CA ILE A 49 5.88 6.38 -3.92
C ILE A 49 5.05 5.46 -4.80
N ALA A 50 5.67 4.46 -5.44
CA ALA A 50 4.95 3.49 -6.28
C ALA A 50 3.89 2.73 -5.47
N VAL A 51 4.21 2.30 -4.24
CA VAL A 51 3.24 1.63 -3.35
C VAL A 51 2.11 2.58 -2.96
N LEU A 52 2.41 3.80 -2.50
CA LEU A 52 1.39 4.79 -2.16
C LEU A 52 0.49 5.11 -3.37
N GLY A 53 1.08 5.22 -4.57
CA GLY A 53 0.36 5.45 -5.82
C GLY A 53 -0.61 4.33 -6.20
N ILE A 54 -0.30 3.07 -5.85
CA ILE A 54 -1.22 1.94 -6.04
C ILE A 54 -2.47 2.11 -5.18
N TYR A 55 -2.30 2.44 -3.89
CA TYR A 55 -3.43 2.64 -2.97
C TYR A 55 -4.23 3.89 -3.30
N TRP A 56 -3.56 4.99 -3.63
CA TRP A 56 -4.19 6.20 -4.15
C TRP A 56 -5.07 5.88 -5.37
N ARG A 57 -4.52 5.19 -6.37
CA ARG A 57 -5.26 4.78 -7.57
C ARG A 57 -6.44 3.86 -7.23
N GLY A 58 -6.28 2.97 -6.26
CA GLY A 58 -7.35 2.10 -5.76
C GLY A 58 -8.53 2.89 -5.18
N HIS A 59 -8.23 3.85 -4.31
CA HIS A 59 -9.23 4.75 -3.75
C HIS A 59 -9.87 5.65 -4.82
N TRP A 60 -9.07 6.26 -5.70
CA TRP A 60 -9.54 7.11 -6.80
C TRP A 60 -10.50 6.34 -7.73
N LEU A 61 -10.15 5.11 -8.13
CA LEU A 61 -11.03 4.26 -8.94
C LEU A 61 -12.34 3.92 -8.21
N TRP A 62 -12.29 3.67 -6.90
CA TRP A 62 -13.48 3.42 -6.09
C TRP A 62 -14.38 4.67 -6.02
N SER A 63 -13.81 5.85 -5.70
CA SER A 63 -14.55 7.11 -5.64
C SER A 63 -15.22 7.40 -6.98
N ARG A 64 -14.46 7.30 -8.08
CA ARG A 64 -14.97 7.56 -9.42
C ARG A 64 -16.07 6.59 -9.85
N ARG A 65 -16.05 5.35 -9.38
CA ARG A 65 -17.01 4.32 -9.77
C ARG A 65 -18.32 4.42 -9.00
N TYR A 66 -18.26 4.69 -7.70
CA TYR A 66 -19.45 4.60 -6.84
C TYR A 66 -19.93 5.95 -6.31
N GLY A 67 -19.06 6.96 -6.21
CA GLY A 67 -19.42 8.31 -5.75
C GLY A 67 -20.10 8.33 -4.38
N LEU A 68 -19.74 7.39 -3.49
CA LEU A 68 -20.38 7.24 -2.18
C LEU A 68 -19.83 8.25 -1.17
N GLU A 69 -20.72 9.00 -0.54
CA GLU A 69 -20.41 9.93 0.57
C GLU A 69 -21.24 9.60 1.83
N ASP A 70 -21.64 8.33 2.01
CA ASP A 70 -22.33 7.93 3.24
C ASP A 70 -21.36 7.87 4.44
N SER A 71 -21.89 8.00 5.66
CA SER A 71 -21.08 8.11 6.88
C SER A 71 -20.06 6.98 7.07
N VAL A 72 -20.39 5.76 6.64
CA VAL A 72 -19.47 4.61 6.73
C VAL A 72 -18.30 4.78 5.76
N SER A 73 -18.59 5.14 4.51
CA SER A 73 -17.56 5.40 3.49
C SER A 73 -16.65 6.56 3.90
N ILE A 74 -17.23 7.64 4.43
CA ILE A 74 -16.48 8.78 4.98
C ILE A 74 -15.55 8.30 6.11
N LEU A 75 -16.07 7.55 7.08
CA LEU A 75 -15.26 7.07 8.21
C LEU A 75 -14.08 6.20 7.77
N ILE A 76 -14.30 5.27 6.84
CA ILE A 76 -13.23 4.41 6.31
C ILE A 76 -12.19 5.25 5.54
N SER A 77 -12.64 6.21 4.75
CA SER A 77 -11.76 7.15 4.05
C SER A 77 -10.92 8.01 5.00
N TRP A 78 -11.49 8.46 6.12
CA TRP A 78 -10.75 9.17 7.17
C TRP A 78 -9.74 8.27 7.88
N ALA A 79 -10.12 7.02 8.19
CA ALA A 79 -9.21 6.03 8.74
C ALA A 79 -8.02 5.81 7.78
N MET A 80 -8.28 5.73 6.48
CA MET A 80 -7.23 5.59 5.46
C MET A 80 -6.25 6.76 5.46
N ILE A 81 -6.70 7.99 5.68
CA ILE A 81 -5.80 9.15 5.84
C ILE A 81 -4.85 8.94 7.03
N VAL A 82 -5.38 8.53 8.18
CA VAL A 82 -4.56 8.24 9.36
C VAL A 82 -3.56 7.12 9.07
N THR A 83 -4.05 6.04 8.47
CA THR A 83 -3.24 4.86 8.11
C THR A 83 -2.11 5.24 7.16
N ILE A 84 -2.36 6.01 6.09
CA ILE A 84 -1.30 6.38 5.14
C ILE A 84 -0.23 7.24 5.81
N LEU A 85 -0.61 8.19 6.69
CA LEU A 85 0.33 9.08 7.35
C LEU A 85 1.25 8.32 8.31
N ILE A 86 0.72 7.32 9.02
CA ILE A 86 1.51 6.43 9.87
C ILE A 86 2.39 5.50 9.01
N PHE A 87 1.84 4.99 7.90
CA PHE A 87 2.47 3.95 7.09
C PHE A 87 3.71 4.42 6.30
N ILE A 88 3.87 5.73 6.06
CA ILE A 88 5.03 6.30 5.35
C ILE A 88 6.36 5.85 5.98
N TYR A 89 6.46 5.86 7.32
CA TYR A 89 7.69 5.55 8.03
C TYR A 89 8.13 4.07 7.89
N PRO A 90 7.29 3.07 8.24
CA PRO A 90 7.66 1.67 8.06
C PRO A 90 7.88 1.32 6.59
N LEU A 91 7.11 1.91 5.66
CA LEU A 91 7.29 1.71 4.22
C LEU A 91 8.69 2.13 3.76
N LYS A 92 9.13 3.32 4.15
CA LYS A 92 10.46 3.83 3.85
C LYS A 92 11.56 2.97 4.47
N ALA A 93 11.38 2.55 5.73
CA ALA A 93 12.35 1.73 6.45
C ALA A 93 12.56 0.36 5.77
N ILE A 94 11.48 -0.32 5.40
CA ILE A 94 11.56 -1.63 4.73
C ILE A 94 12.23 -1.51 3.36
N PHE A 95 11.85 -0.54 2.53
CA PHE A 95 12.49 -0.37 1.22
C PHE A 95 13.95 0.08 1.34
N GLY A 96 14.27 0.93 2.32
CA GLY A 96 15.64 1.33 2.62
C GLY A 96 16.52 0.13 2.94
N ALA A 97 16.06 -0.71 3.87
CA ALA A 97 16.76 -1.91 4.28
C ALA A 97 16.86 -2.95 3.15
N MET A 98 15.82 -3.09 2.33
CA MET A 98 15.81 -3.97 1.17
C MET A 98 16.89 -3.58 0.16
N TRP A 99 16.97 -2.31 -0.24
CA TRP A 99 17.99 -1.84 -1.17
C TRP A 99 19.39 -1.94 -0.58
N TYR A 100 19.54 -1.67 0.72
CA TYR A 100 20.80 -1.85 1.44
C TYR A 100 21.27 -3.32 1.41
N PHE A 101 20.37 -4.25 1.65
CA PHE A 101 20.66 -5.67 1.62
C PHE A 101 21.01 -6.16 0.19
N ILE A 102 20.21 -5.82 -0.81
CA ILE A 102 20.42 -6.26 -2.21
C ILE A 102 21.74 -5.69 -2.78
N SER A 103 22.09 -4.46 -2.43
CA SER A 103 23.25 -3.77 -2.97
C SER A 103 24.54 -4.01 -2.17
N SER A 104 24.54 -4.93 -1.21
CA SER A 104 25.66 -5.16 -0.29
C SER A 104 26.14 -3.87 0.40
N GLY A 105 25.20 -3.01 0.77
CA GLY A 105 25.44 -1.75 1.49
C GLY A 105 25.75 -0.53 0.62
N GLN A 106 25.66 -0.64 -0.70
CA GLN A 106 25.99 0.48 -1.61
C GLN A 106 24.87 1.52 -1.76
N ILE A 107 23.61 1.09 -1.66
CA ILE A 107 22.38 1.87 -1.95
C ILE A 107 21.37 1.67 -0.81
N GLY A 108 20.52 2.64 -0.53
CA GLY A 108 19.53 2.56 0.56
C GLY A 108 20.12 2.82 1.94
N GLN A 109 19.36 2.51 2.98
CA GLN A 109 19.79 2.72 4.38
C GLN A 109 19.56 1.44 5.19
N PRO A 110 20.52 1.04 6.04
CA PRO A 110 20.26 -0.03 6.97
C PRO A 110 19.18 0.41 7.98
N PHE A 111 18.56 -0.54 8.67
CA PHE A 111 17.96 -0.20 9.96
C PHE A 111 19.05 0.42 10.84
N SER A 112 18.71 1.41 11.67
CA SER A 112 19.70 2.18 12.44
C SER A 112 20.74 1.26 13.10
N LEU A 113 22.00 1.68 13.18
CA LEU A 113 23.15 0.85 13.62
C LEU A 113 22.98 0.17 15.00
N HIS A 114 21.97 0.57 15.78
CA HIS A 114 21.60 0.00 17.08
C HIS A 114 20.35 -0.89 17.06
N THR A 115 19.85 -1.25 15.88
CA THR A 115 18.63 -2.06 15.75
C THR A 115 18.89 -3.48 16.23
N THR A 116 18.34 -3.82 17.39
CA THR A 116 18.35 -5.21 17.87
C THR A 116 17.48 -6.08 16.95
N VAL A 117 17.72 -7.39 16.95
CA VAL A 117 16.88 -8.36 16.22
C VAL A 117 15.38 -8.17 16.57
N SER A 118 15.07 -7.87 17.83
CA SER A 118 13.69 -7.61 18.26
C SER A 118 13.12 -6.33 17.66
N GLN A 119 13.91 -5.26 17.53
CA GLN A 119 13.48 -4.03 16.88
C GLN A 119 13.26 -4.22 15.37
N ALA A 120 14.12 -4.97 14.69
CA ALA A 120 13.90 -5.32 13.28
C ALA A 120 12.58 -6.07 13.08
N ARG A 121 12.27 -7.04 13.97
CA ARG A 121 10.99 -7.75 13.98
C ARG A 121 9.80 -6.81 14.15
N THR A 122 9.90 -5.87 15.08
CA THR A 122 8.85 -4.87 15.29
C THR A 122 8.62 -4.03 14.04
N ILE A 123 9.66 -3.64 13.30
CA ILE A 123 9.52 -2.87 12.05
C ILE A 123 8.78 -3.69 10.99
N PHE A 124 9.13 -4.96 10.78
CA PHE A 124 8.41 -5.83 9.85
C PHE A 124 6.95 -6.04 10.25
N ALA A 125 6.66 -6.22 11.55
CA ALA A 125 5.30 -6.37 12.05
C ALA A 125 4.47 -5.08 11.85
N ILE A 126 5.02 -3.91 12.17
CA ILE A 126 4.37 -2.61 11.96
C ILE A 126 4.11 -2.38 10.47
N TYR A 127 5.07 -2.71 9.61
CA TYR A 127 4.89 -2.65 8.16
C TYR A 127 3.74 -3.55 7.70
N ALA A 128 3.71 -4.80 8.16
CA ALA A 128 2.66 -5.75 7.79
C ALA A 128 1.27 -5.27 8.26
N LEU A 129 1.18 -4.75 9.49
CA LEU A 129 -0.06 -4.17 10.03
C LEU A 129 -0.54 -2.98 9.20
N GLY A 130 0.36 -2.05 8.86
CA GLY A 130 0.01 -0.89 8.03
C GLY A 130 -0.49 -1.30 6.64
N LEU A 131 0.17 -2.28 6.01
CA LEU A 131 -0.25 -2.81 4.70
C LEU A 131 -1.61 -3.53 4.78
N ILE A 132 -1.85 -4.32 5.83
CA ILE A 132 -3.14 -4.97 6.08
C ILE A 132 -4.22 -3.91 6.25
N ALA A 133 -3.98 -2.89 7.07
CA ALA A 133 -4.95 -1.83 7.36
C ALA A 133 -5.36 -1.09 6.09
N ILE A 134 -4.40 -0.55 5.32
CA ILE A 134 -4.70 0.21 4.09
C ILE A 134 -5.38 -0.65 3.02
N SER A 135 -5.01 -1.93 2.92
CA SER A 135 -5.65 -2.87 2.00
C SER A 135 -7.07 -3.21 2.45
N ALA A 136 -7.28 -3.41 3.76
CA ALA A 136 -8.57 -3.69 4.34
C ALA A 136 -9.52 -2.49 4.20
N GLU A 137 -9.04 -1.26 4.33
CA GLU A 137 -9.83 -0.06 4.12
C GLU A 137 -10.39 0.01 2.69
N ILE A 138 -9.56 -0.21 1.66
CA ILE A 138 -10.06 -0.27 0.27
C ILE A 138 -10.99 -1.46 0.05
N LEU A 139 -10.71 -2.61 0.67
CA LEU A 139 -11.60 -3.77 0.64
C LEU A 139 -12.97 -3.46 1.26
N LEU A 140 -12.99 -2.79 2.41
CA LEU A 140 -14.19 -2.39 3.14
C LEU A 140 -15.00 -1.33 2.36
N LEU A 141 -14.34 -0.38 1.70
CA LEU A 141 -14.98 0.56 0.78
C LEU A 141 -15.68 -0.17 -0.38
N ASN A 142 -15.02 -1.15 -0.99
CA ASN A 142 -15.64 -1.97 -2.05
C ASN A 142 -16.75 -2.89 -1.50
N LEU A 143 -16.62 -3.36 -0.26
CA LEU A 143 -17.66 -4.16 0.41
C LEU A 143 -18.90 -3.31 0.69
N ARG A 144 -18.71 -2.06 1.11
CA ARG A 144 -19.78 -1.09 1.31
C ARG A 144 -20.51 -0.81 -0.01
N ALA A 145 -19.77 -0.59 -1.10
CA ALA A 145 -20.37 -0.46 -2.43
C ALA A 145 -21.14 -1.71 -2.87
N TRP A 146 -20.64 -2.91 -2.54
CA TRP A 146 -21.35 -4.16 -2.82
C TRP A 146 -22.64 -4.35 -2.01
N GLN A 147 -22.65 -3.91 -0.75
CA GLN A 147 -23.86 -3.91 0.08
C GLN A 147 -24.91 -2.95 -0.48
N LEU A 148 -24.48 -1.81 -1.02
CA LEU A 148 -25.33 -0.78 -1.63
C LEU A 148 -25.60 -1.02 -3.13
N ARG A 149 -25.33 -2.21 -3.66
CA ARG A 149 -25.47 -2.51 -5.10
C ARG A 149 -26.86 -2.28 -5.70
N GLU A 150 -27.93 -2.48 -4.91
CA GLU A 150 -29.31 -2.29 -5.37
C GLU A 150 -29.67 -0.78 -5.40
N PRO A 151 -29.44 0.00 -4.32
CA PRO A 151 -29.57 1.47 -4.37
C PRO A 151 -28.73 2.14 -5.45
N LEU A 152 -27.49 1.65 -5.66
CA LEU A 152 -26.59 2.13 -6.72
C LEU A 152 -27.01 1.69 -8.13
N ARG A 153 -28.02 0.83 -8.25
CA ARG A 153 -28.54 0.29 -9.51
C ARG A 153 -27.43 -0.32 -10.38
N LEU A 154 -26.48 -1.02 -9.73
CA LEU A 154 -25.35 -1.61 -10.44
C LEU A 154 -25.84 -2.67 -11.44
N ASN A 155 -25.44 -2.53 -12.70
CA ASN A 155 -25.72 -3.52 -13.73
C ASN A 155 -24.88 -4.80 -13.53
N ALA A 156 -25.16 -5.86 -14.30
CA ALA A 156 -24.48 -7.14 -14.15
C ALA A 156 -22.94 -7.04 -14.32
N ARG A 157 -22.47 -6.17 -15.22
CA ARG A 157 -21.05 -5.93 -15.46
C ARG A 157 -20.40 -5.22 -14.28
N GLU A 158 -21.04 -4.17 -13.75
CA GLU A 158 -20.57 -3.42 -12.58
C GLU A 158 -20.52 -4.32 -11.35
N ARG A 159 -21.53 -5.16 -11.13
CA ARG A 159 -21.52 -6.18 -10.06
C ARG A 159 -20.33 -7.12 -10.19
N LEU A 160 -20.04 -7.62 -11.40
CA LEU A 160 -18.88 -8.48 -11.64
C LEU A 160 -17.55 -7.73 -11.43
N MET A 161 -17.48 -6.45 -11.79
CA MET A 161 -16.33 -5.59 -11.52
C MET A 161 -16.12 -5.39 -10.01
N THR A 162 -17.17 -5.06 -9.25
CA THR A 162 -17.09 -4.89 -7.79
C THR A 162 -16.64 -6.17 -7.09
N ARG A 163 -17.16 -7.35 -7.48
CA ARG A 163 -16.66 -8.63 -6.97
C ARG A 163 -15.19 -8.87 -7.31
N GLY A 164 -14.76 -8.42 -8.49
CA GLY A 164 -13.36 -8.38 -8.89
C GLY A 164 -12.51 -7.61 -7.91
N GLU A 165 -12.89 -6.36 -7.62
CA GLU A 165 -12.18 -5.52 -6.65
C GLU A 165 -12.14 -6.16 -5.27
N LEU A 166 -13.25 -6.73 -4.78
CA LEU A 166 -13.28 -7.44 -3.49
C LEU A 166 -12.23 -8.55 -3.43
N SER A 167 -12.20 -9.41 -4.45
CA SER A 167 -11.21 -10.50 -4.52
C SER A 167 -9.78 -9.99 -4.78
N GLY A 168 -9.63 -8.85 -5.46
CA GLY A 168 -8.34 -8.21 -5.72
C GLY A 168 -7.73 -7.66 -4.43
N TRP A 169 -8.51 -6.90 -3.66
CA TRP A 169 -8.07 -6.29 -2.40
C TRP A 169 -8.01 -7.26 -1.22
N SER A 170 -8.68 -8.43 -1.29
CA SER A 170 -8.46 -9.49 -0.30
C SER A 170 -7.06 -10.13 -0.39
N ILE A 171 -6.42 -10.10 -1.56
CA ILE A 171 -5.06 -10.65 -1.76
C ILE A 171 -4.01 -9.91 -0.92
N PRO A 172 -3.84 -8.57 -1.01
CA PRO A 172 -2.85 -7.87 -0.20
C PRO A 172 -3.15 -7.95 1.30
N VAL A 173 -4.43 -8.02 1.71
CA VAL A 173 -4.79 -8.35 3.11
C VAL A 173 -4.23 -9.71 3.52
N GLY A 174 -4.52 -10.76 2.73
CA GLY A 174 -4.05 -12.12 3.03
C GLY A 174 -2.53 -12.24 3.04
N VAL A 175 -1.84 -11.66 2.06
CA VAL A 175 -0.37 -11.63 2.01
C VAL A 175 0.21 -10.86 3.19
N GLY A 176 -0.40 -9.73 3.56
CA GLY A 176 -0.03 -8.98 4.75
C GLY A 176 -0.16 -9.80 6.03
N MET A 177 -1.24 -10.56 6.20
CA MET A 177 -1.43 -11.46 7.35
C MET A 177 -0.36 -12.56 7.40
N VAL A 178 -0.03 -13.17 6.25
CA VAL A 178 1.06 -14.15 6.16
C VAL A 178 2.39 -13.51 6.57
N SER A 179 2.70 -12.33 6.04
CA SER A 179 3.91 -11.59 6.41
C SER A 179 3.97 -11.29 7.92
N LEU A 180 2.86 -10.85 8.52
CA LEU A 180 2.78 -10.59 9.95
C LEU A 180 3.07 -11.84 10.77
N ILE A 181 2.47 -12.98 10.40
CA ILE A 181 2.73 -14.27 11.07
C ILE A 181 4.21 -14.65 10.92
N LEU A 182 4.78 -14.51 9.73
CA LEU A 182 6.21 -14.80 9.49
C LEU A 182 7.10 -13.88 10.33
N ALA A 183 6.80 -12.59 10.42
CA ALA A 183 7.57 -11.65 11.23
C ALA A 183 7.58 -12.07 12.71
N LEU A 184 6.43 -12.49 13.25
CA LEU A 184 6.29 -12.86 14.65
C LEU A 184 6.89 -14.25 14.99
N THR A 185 6.85 -15.18 14.04
CA THR A 185 7.21 -16.60 14.28
C THR A 185 8.61 -16.98 13.81
N LEU A 186 9.15 -16.34 12.77
CA LEU A 186 10.43 -16.75 12.20
C LEU A 186 11.63 -16.44 13.12
N PRO A 187 12.65 -17.31 13.12
CA PRO A 187 13.94 -17.02 13.75
C PRO A 187 14.61 -15.78 13.15
N ALA A 188 15.46 -15.13 13.95
CA ALA A 188 16.19 -13.91 13.60
C ALA A 188 16.84 -13.93 12.21
N GLY A 189 17.56 -15.02 11.88
CA GLY A 189 18.30 -15.16 10.62
C GLY A 189 17.40 -15.33 9.39
N GLN A 190 16.10 -15.59 9.57
CA GLN A 190 15.15 -15.83 8.48
C GLN A 190 14.12 -14.70 8.35
N ILE A 191 14.21 -13.64 9.14
CA ILE A 191 13.19 -12.60 9.21
C ILE A 191 12.94 -11.91 7.87
N GLN A 192 13.95 -11.82 7.00
CA GLN A 192 13.82 -11.29 5.64
C GLN A 192 12.69 -11.95 4.82
N TRP A 193 12.32 -13.19 5.09
CA TRP A 193 11.23 -13.88 4.40
C TRP A 193 9.85 -13.23 4.65
N SER A 194 9.67 -12.52 5.77
CA SER A 194 8.46 -11.71 5.97
C SER A 194 8.39 -10.52 5.02
N GLY A 195 9.52 -10.05 4.48
CA GLY A 195 9.54 -9.05 3.40
C GLY A 195 9.38 -9.69 2.01
N TRP A 196 10.09 -10.78 1.74
CA TRP A 196 10.10 -11.39 0.40
C TRP A 196 8.75 -11.94 -0.05
N VAL A 197 7.86 -12.30 0.90
CA VAL A 197 6.50 -12.78 0.60
C VAL A 197 5.67 -11.76 -0.20
N TYR A 198 5.96 -10.46 -0.09
CA TYR A 198 5.27 -9.42 -0.86
C TYR A 198 5.57 -9.47 -2.36
N PHE A 199 6.67 -10.07 -2.81
CA PHE A 199 6.90 -10.27 -4.24
C PHE A 199 5.93 -11.28 -4.86
N LEU A 200 5.47 -12.25 -4.08
CA LEU A 200 4.42 -13.17 -4.51
C LEU A 200 3.10 -12.44 -4.75
N MET A 201 2.84 -11.35 -4.02
CA MET A 201 1.66 -10.51 -4.22
C MET A 201 1.55 -10.00 -5.66
N ALA A 202 2.66 -9.55 -6.25
CA ALA A 202 2.68 -9.05 -7.63
C ALA A 202 2.28 -10.14 -8.64
N ILE A 203 2.73 -11.37 -8.42
CA ILE A 203 2.39 -12.53 -9.26
C ILE A 203 0.92 -12.88 -9.09
N ILE A 204 0.44 -13.00 -7.85
CA ILE A 204 -0.94 -13.36 -7.53
C ILE A 204 -1.93 -12.33 -8.11
N LEU A 205 -1.63 -11.03 -7.96
CA LEU A 205 -2.45 -9.95 -8.51
C LEU A 205 -2.48 -9.97 -10.04
N ARG A 206 -1.35 -10.27 -10.71
CA ARG A 206 -1.30 -10.35 -12.18
C ARG A 206 -2.12 -11.53 -12.70
N VAL A 207 -2.02 -12.68 -12.04
CA VAL A 207 -2.82 -13.86 -12.34
C VAL A 207 -4.30 -13.54 -12.14
N HIS A 208 -4.67 -13.00 -10.97
CA HIS A 208 -6.04 -12.59 -10.65
C HIS A 208 -6.64 -11.65 -11.70
N TRP A 209 -5.91 -10.61 -12.09
CA TRP A 209 -6.34 -9.66 -13.12
C TRP A 209 -6.60 -10.34 -14.47
N PHE A 210 -5.73 -11.27 -14.87
CA PHE A 210 -5.91 -12.02 -16.12
C PHE A 210 -7.19 -12.87 -16.13
N TRP A 211 -7.45 -13.59 -15.03
CA TRP A 211 -8.67 -14.37 -14.87
C TRP A 211 -9.93 -13.48 -14.82
N HIS A 212 -9.86 -12.36 -14.10
CA HIS A 212 -10.97 -11.42 -13.98
C HIS A 212 -11.33 -10.78 -15.33
N LYS A 213 -10.32 -10.34 -16.10
CA LYS A 213 -10.51 -9.79 -17.45
C LYS A 213 -11.17 -10.79 -18.40
N ARG A 214 -10.79 -12.08 -18.31
CA ARG A 214 -11.45 -13.15 -19.09
C ARG A 214 -12.93 -13.32 -18.71
N ARG A 215 -13.28 -13.23 -17.44
CA ARG A 215 -14.68 -13.32 -16.97
C ARG A 215 -15.50 -12.11 -17.42
N LEU A 216 -14.94 -10.90 -17.37
CA LEU A 216 -15.62 -9.69 -17.85
C LEU A 216 -15.96 -9.75 -19.35
N LYS A 217 -15.04 -10.25 -20.18
CA LYS A 217 -15.26 -10.38 -21.63
C LYS A 217 -16.43 -11.29 -21.99
N LYS A 218 -16.70 -12.32 -21.18
CA LYS A 218 -17.81 -13.27 -21.38
C LYS A 218 -19.18 -12.68 -21.05
N VAL A 219 -19.24 -11.60 -20.30
CA VAL A 219 -20.51 -10.93 -19.91
C VAL A 219 -20.82 -9.74 -20.85
N SER A 220 -19.83 -9.28 -21.63
CA SER A 220 -19.99 -8.25 -22.65
C SER A 220 -20.26 -8.79 -24.06
N SER A 221 -20.22 -10.11 -24.24
CA SER A 221 -20.57 -10.84 -25.47
C SER A 221 -21.95 -11.44 -25.33
#